data_AF-A0A226CSW2-F1
#
_entry.id   AF-A0A226CSW2-F1
#
_cell.length_a   1.000
_cell.length_b   1.000
_cell.length_c   1.000
_cell.angle_alpha   90.00
_cell.angle_beta   90.00
_cell.angle_gamma   90.00
#
_symmetry.space_group_name_H-M   'P 1'
#
loop_
_entity.id
_entity.type
_entity.pdbx_description
1 polymer ?
#
loop_
_entity_poly.entity_id
_entity_poly.type
_entity_poly.pdbx_seq_one_letter_code
_entity_poly.pdbx_strand_id
1 'polypeptide(L)'
;MWREEAFHHLRRSIQATQRTSLFTGYFISWDEKNRCATPLGKGWHYRTFQIFALFSILITIPIIVAKLLQLWTLSGEVDKSERMEILTEIIFTFLQLGYFLISLPMWWYFFLPSGPRRFVTVYHALLNLEAKLEDMVSRGTFTARRAVIDTKTTRRMSTLATLFFLCIDYVIPWFCMGIACSPYNAMTSLVEASHFLSSRNLLFARILISLGTTIAATMAASIVAIILLIFVYGIMSLYLWTLFIIPAARSGISFDSGVKIYRALKVMTVIKGDFARDVVGPRMHHIFAVVWATIALYFLMTQVIVTANVSIFVVLLCATMIFISGWVEWFAIGLVAMGATLSKTFIREMARIHGRKKIRRRVMGSLLPNFINLEFVTSVKTMQEGIEMGYFANFMERVTNNTINLLLARSV
;
A
#
# COMPACT_ATOMS: atom_id res chain seq x y z
N MET A 1 22.28 3.37 1.26
CA MET A 1 21.76 3.78 2.58
C MET A 1 20.68 2.85 3.13
N TRP A 2 19.68 2.39 2.36
CA TRP A 2 18.65 1.42 2.84
C TRP A 2 18.53 0.19 1.90
N ARG A 3 19.62 -0.08 1.19
CA ARG A 3 19.67 -1.05 0.08
C ARG A 3 19.51 -2.48 0.57
N GLU A 4 20.22 -2.86 1.63
CA GLU A 4 20.19 -4.23 2.16
C GLU A 4 18.84 -4.57 2.78
N GLU A 5 18.24 -3.63 3.52
CA GLU A 5 16.90 -3.77 4.07
C GLU A 5 15.85 -3.89 2.95
N ALA A 6 15.96 -3.07 1.90
CA ALA A 6 15.07 -3.17 0.76
C ALA A 6 15.18 -4.52 0.04
N PHE A 7 16.39 -5.07 -0.11
CA PHE A 7 16.59 -6.42 -0.66
C PHE A 7 15.99 -7.49 0.23
N HIS A 8 16.19 -7.39 1.54
CA HIS A 8 15.64 -8.33 2.51
C HIS A 8 14.11 -8.38 2.41
N HIS A 9 13.46 -7.21 2.43
CA HIS A 9 12.01 -7.12 2.30
C HIS A 9 11.53 -7.59 0.92
N LEU A 10 12.25 -7.29 -0.17
CA LEU A 10 11.81 -7.70 -1.51
C LEU A 10 11.85 -9.21 -1.67
N ARG A 11 12.96 -9.83 -1.26
CA ARG A 11 13.09 -11.28 -1.24
C ARG A 11 11.97 -11.91 -0.42
N ARG A 12 11.73 -11.39 0.78
CA ARG A 12 10.66 -11.89 1.66
C ARG A 12 9.28 -11.77 1.01
N SER A 13 8.94 -10.64 0.40
CA SER A 13 7.64 -10.45 -0.28
C SER A 13 7.48 -11.35 -1.50
N ILE A 14 8.53 -11.55 -2.32
CA ILE A 14 8.51 -12.50 -3.44
C ILE A 14 8.25 -13.92 -2.93
N GLN A 15 8.98 -14.33 -1.89
CA GLN A 15 8.77 -15.64 -1.27
C GLN A 15 7.39 -15.78 -0.64
N ALA A 16 6.83 -14.71 -0.06
CA ALA A 16 5.46 -14.71 0.45
C ALA A 16 4.46 -14.96 -0.68
N THR A 17 4.56 -14.27 -1.82
CA THR A 17 3.71 -14.51 -3.01
C THR A 17 3.83 -15.94 -3.54
N GLN A 18 5.05 -16.50 -3.53
CA GLN A 18 5.25 -17.90 -3.92
C GLN A 18 4.57 -18.86 -2.93
N ARG A 19 4.71 -18.66 -1.62
CA ARG A 19 4.10 -19.53 -0.60
C ARG A 19 2.59 -19.43 -0.59
N THR A 20 2.03 -18.22 -0.69
CA THR A 20 0.57 -18.01 -0.70
C THR A 20 -0.10 -18.65 -1.92
N SER A 21 0.62 -18.72 -3.04
CA SER A 21 0.17 -19.43 -4.25
C SER A 21 0.55 -20.92 -4.28
N LEU A 22 1.02 -21.50 -3.16
CA LEU A 22 1.50 -22.88 -3.08
C LEU A 22 2.57 -23.21 -4.14
N PHE A 23 3.40 -22.22 -4.49
CA PHE A 23 4.42 -22.27 -5.54
C PHE A 23 3.87 -22.55 -6.95
N THR A 24 2.56 -22.40 -7.16
CA THR A 24 1.92 -22.70 -8.46
C THR A 24 1.71 -21.47 -9.32
N GLY A 25 1.44 -20.29 -8.73
CA GLY A 25 1.03 -19.09 -9.47
C GLY A 25 1.78 -17.84 -9.02
N TYR A 26 2.88 -17.48 -9.70
CA TYR A 26 3.65 -16.27 -9.39
C TYR A 26 4.26 -15.65 -10.66
N PHE A 27 4.63 -14.37 -10.58
CA PHE A 27 5.07 -13.55 -11.71
C PHE A 27 6.52 -13.04 -11.59
N ILE A 28 7.12 -13.14 -10.40
CA ILE A 28 8.53 -12.79 -10.14
C ILE A 28 9.16 -13.92 -9.34
N SER A 29 10.40 -14.25 -9.68
CA SER A 29 11.25 -15.16 -8.92
C SER A 29 12.45 -14.40 -8.33
N TRP A 30 13.06 -14.95 -7.29
CA TRP A 30 14.26 -14.40 -6.68
C TRP A 30 15.47 -15.25 -7.08
N ASP A 31 16.46 -14.63 -7.70
CA ASP A 31 17.74 -15.25 -8.03
C ASP A 31 18.72 -15.05 -6.86
N GLU A 32 18.98 -16.13 -6.13
CA GLU A 32 19.85 -16.11 -4.96
C GLU A 32 21.31 -15.82 -5.31
N LYS A 33 21.77 -16.26 -6.48
CA LYS A 33 23.15 -16.08 -6.93
C LYS A 33 23.43 -14.61 -7.25
N ASN A 34 22.49 -13.96 -7.95
CA ASN A 34 22.63 -12.58 -8.38
C ASN A 34 22.01 -11.57 -7.41
N ARG A 35 21.37 -12.04 -6.33
CA ARG A 35 20.59 -11.25 -5.36
C ARG A 35 19.63 -10.28 -6.07
N CYS A 36 18.91 -10.77 -7.09
CA CYS A 36 18.02 -9.95 -7.90
C CYS A 36 16.65 -10.61 -8.14
N ALA A 37 15.66 -9.77 -8.41
CA ALA A 37 14.35 -10.23 -8.85
C ALA A 37 14.37 -10.50 -10.36
N THR A 38 13.85 -11.67 -10.76
CA THR A 38 13.78 -12.08 -12.18
C THR A 38 12.32 -12.18 -12.61
N PRO A 39 11.89 -11.43 -13.64
CA PRO A 39 10.50 -11.41 -14.07
C PRO A 39 10.18 -12.69 -14.84
N LEU A 40 9.06 -13.34 -14.51
CA LEU A 40 8.55 -14.45 -15.30
C LEU A 40 7.71 -13.89 -16.46
N GLY A 41 8.23 -13.99 -17.68
CA GLY A 41 7.50 -13.57 -18.88
C GLY A 41 6.76 -14.71 -19.59
N LYS A 42 7.11 -15.97 -19.29
CA LYS A 42 6.58 -17.20 -19.88
C LYS A 42 6.70 -18.34 -18.86
N GLY A 43 6.02 -19.45 -19.09
CA GLY A 43 6.09 -20.66 -18.25
C GLY A 43 4.81 -20.93 -17.48
N TRP A 44 4.72 -22.12 -16.88
CA TRP A 44 3.53 -22.59 -16.18
C TRP A 44 3.16 -21.68 -14.99
N HIS A 45 4.13 -21.32 -14.15
CA HIS A 45 3.87 -20.49 -12.97
C HIS A 45 3.22 -19.14 -13.28
N TYR A 46 3.69 -18.48 -14.34
CA TYR A 46 3.13 -17.20 -14.76
C TYR A 46 1.74 -17.35 -15.39
N ARG A 47 1.53 -18.38 -16.20
CA ARG A 47 0.21 -18.69 -16.79
C ARG A 47 -0.83 -19.01 -15.71
N THR A 48 -0.46 -19.78 -14.69
CA THR A 48 -1.34 -20.07 -13.55
C THR A 48 -1.73 -18.79 -12.82
N PHE A 49 -0.77 -17.88 -12.58
CA PHE A 49 -1.08 -16.56 -12.03
C PHE A 49 -2.06 -15.77 -12.91
N GLN A 50 -1.84 -15.76 -14.24
CA GLN A 50 -2.72 -15.05 -15.18
C GLN A 50 -4.15 -15.60 -15.17
N ILE A 51 -4.30 -16.93 -15.18
CA ILE A 51 -5.61 -17.59 -15.08
C ILE A 51 -6.28 -17.24 -13.76
N PHE A 52 -5.54 -17.32 -12.65
CA PHE A 52 -6.04 -16.97 -11.32
C PHE A 52 -6.51 -15.50 -11.23
N ALA A 53 -5.73 -14.57 -11.78
CA ALA A 53 -6.08 -13.16 -11.82
C ALA A 53 -7.34 -12.93 -12.66
N LEU A 54 -7.43 -13.51 -13.87
CA LEU A 54 -8.62 -13.41 -14.71
C LEU A 54 -9.85 -14.01 -14.05
N PHE A 55 -9.71 -15.18 -13.42
CA PHE A 55 -10.80 -15.82 -12.68
C PHE A 55 -11.29 -14.90 -11.55
N SER A 56 -10.37 -14.31 -10.79
CA SER A 56 -10.73 -13.39 -9.71
C SER A 56 -11.47 -12.14 -10.23
N ILE A 57 -11.04 -11.61 -11.37
CA ILE A 57 -11.60 -10.39 -11.98
C ILE A 57 -12.96 -10.65 -12.64
N LEU A 58 -13.06 -11.72 -13.43
CA LEU A 58 -14.22 -11.99 -14.29
C LEU A 58 -15.31 -12.81 -13.59
N ILE A 59 -14.97 -13.54 -12.53
CA ILE A 59 -15.90 -14.46 -11.85
C ILE A 59 -16.06 -14.06 -10.39
N THR A 60 -14.98 -14.02 -9.60
CA THR A 60 -15.08 -13.79 -8.16
C THR A 60 -15.64 -12.41 -7.81
N ILE A 61 -15.10 -11.32 -8.40
CA ILE A 61 -15.59 -9.96 -8.14
C ILE A 61 -17.07 -9.80 -8.53
N PRO A 62 -17.52 -10.17 -9.75
CA PRO A 62 -18.93 -10.08 -10.12
C PRO A 62 -19.87 -10.87 -9.21
N ILE A 63 -19.48 -12.07 -8.77
CA ILE A 63 -20.28 -12.87 -7.82
C ILE A 63 -20.46 -12.11 -6.50
N ILE A 64 -19.37 -11.55 -5.95
CA ILE A 64 -19.43 -10.78 -4.69
C ILE A 64 -20.31 -9.54 -4.87
N VAL A 65 -20.20 -8.83 -5.99
CA VAL A 65 -21.06 -7.66 -6.30
C VAL A 65 -22.52 -8.06 -6.39
N ALA A 66 -22.84 -9.13 -7.13
CA ALA A 66 -24.21 -9.62 -7.26
C ALA A 66 -24.80 -10.01 -5.91
N LYS A 67 -24.02 -10.70 -5.06
CA LYS A 67 -24.42 -11.07 -3.70
C LYS A 67 -24.64 -9.83 -2.83
N LEU A 68 -23.77 -8.82 -2.91
CA LEU A 68 -23.93 -7.58 -2.16
C LEU A 68 -25.22 -6.86 -2.55
N LEU A 69 -25.53 -6.79 -3.86
CA LEU A 69 -26.78 -6.20 -4.35
C LEU A 69 -28.01 -6.98 -3.87
N GLN A 70 -27.97 -8.32 -3.92
CA GLN A 70 -29.03 -9.18 -3.42
C GLN A 70 -29.29 -8.95 -1.92
N LEU A 71 -28.23 -8.88 -1.10
CA LEU A 71 -28.36 -8.64 0.33
C LEU A 71 -28.92 -7.23 0.61
N TRP A 72 -28.49 -6.24 -0.18
CA TRP A 72 -28.99 -4.89 -0.06
C TRP A 72 -30.50 -4.80 -0.32
N THR A 73 -31.00 -5.46 -1.39
CA THR A 73 -32.44 -5.48 -1.68
C THR A 73 -33.24 -6.19 -0.59
N LEU A 74 -32.73 -7.32 -0.09
CA LEU A 74 -33.41 -8.07 0.99
C LEU A 74 -33.46 -7.30 2.32
N SER A 75 -32.47 -6.45 2.60
CA SER A 75 -32.40 -5.71 3.87
C SER A 75 -33.59 -4.78 4.14
N GLY A 76 -34.33 -4.38 3.08
CA GLY A 76 -35.51 -3.52 3.18
C GLY A 76 -36.81 -4.26 3.53
N GLU A 77 -36.90 -5.56 3.22
CA GLU A 77 -38.15 -6.32 3.28
C GLU A 77 -38.31 -7.13 4.57
N VAL A 78 -37.25 -7.19 5.39
CA VAL A 78 -37.10 -8.20 6.44
C VAL A 78 -37.29 -7.63 7.85
N ASP A 79 -37.84 -8.48 8.73
CA ASP A 79 -38.06 -8.22 10.15
C ASP A 79 -36.78 -7.84 10.90
N LYS A 80 -36.94 -7.16 12.06
CA LYS A 80 -35.81 -6.62 12.84
C LYS A 80 -34.76 -7.67 13.25
N SER A 81 -35.17 -8.91 13.52
CA SER A 81 -34.27 -9.99 13.96
C SER A 81 -33.34 -10.45 12.83
N GLU A 82 -33.92 -10.81 11.67
CA GLU A 82 -33.17 -11.27 10.50
C GLU A 82 -32.36 -10.16 9.84
N ARG A 83 -32.80 -8.89 9.98
CA ARG A 83 -32.06 -7.72 9.50
C ARG A 83 -30.63 -7.64 10.05
N MET A 84 -30.39 -8.12 11.27
CA MET A 84 -29.07 -8.11 11.89
C MET A 84 -28.10 -9.10 11.22
N GLU A 85 -28.62 -10.28 10.87
CA GLU A 85 -27.85 -11.30 10.15
C GLU A 85 -27.51 -10.81 8.74
N ILE A 86 -28.50 -10.23 8.04
CA ILE A 86 -28.30 -9.62 6.72
C ILE A 86 -27.28 -8.49 6.78
N LEU A 87 -27.37 -7.59 7.77
CA LEU A 87 -26.39 -6.50 7.94
C LEU A 87 -24.98 -7.04 8.15
N THR A 88 -24.83 -8.10 8.95
CA THR A 88 -23.55 -8.76 9.17
C THR A 88 -23.03 -9.34 7.85
N GLU A 89 -23.86 -10.03 7.08
CA GLU A 89 -23.48 -10.59 5.79
C GLU A 89 -23.09 -9.51 4.76
N ILE A 90 -23.80 -8.38 4.74
CA ILE A 90 -23.46 -7.19 3.93
C ILE A 90 -22.06 -6.70 4.29
N ILE A 91 -21.73 -6.60 5.59
CA ILE A 91 -20.40 -6.17 6.04
C ILE A 91 -19.35 -7.10 5.47
N PHE A 92 -19.42 -8.41 5.74
CA PHE A 92 -18.42 -9.36 5.28
C PHE A 92 -18.29 -9.39 3.75
N THR A 93 -19.41 -9.34 3.03
CA THR A 93 -19.42 -9.28 1.56
C THR A 93 -18.76 -8.00 1.06
N PHE A 94 -19.03 -6.86 1.69
CA PHE A 94 -18.40 -5.59 1.37
C PHE A 94 -16.89 -5.62 1.63
N LEU A 95 -16.43 -6.25 2.73
CA LEU A 95 -14.99 -6.41 3.01
C LEU A 95 -14.28 -7.22 1.95
N GLN A 96 -14.89 -8.34 1.58
CA GLN A 96 -14.37 -9.18 0.51
C GLN A 96 -14.31 -8.37 -0.79
N LEU A 97 -15.37 -7.63 -1.13
CA LEU A 97 -15.40 -6.79 -2.32
C LEU A 97 -14.29 -5.73 -2.32
N GLY A 98 -14.24 -4.91 -1.26
CA GLY A 98 -13.24 -3.84 -1.13
C GLY A 98 -11.82 -4.39 -1.27
N TYR A 99 -11.54 -5.54 -0.66
CA TYR A 99 -10.22 -6.14 -0.68
C TYR A 99 -9.77 -6.55 -2.10
N PHE A 100 -10.68 -7.17 -2.85
CA PHE A 100 -10.45 -7.53 -4.23
C PHE A 100 -10.36 -6.28 -5.13
N LEU A 101 -11.16 -5.23 -4.88
CA LEU A 101 -11.10 -3.98 -5.64
C LEU A 101 -9.80 -3.21 -5.43
N ILE A 102 -9.24 -3.18 -4.22
CA ILE A 102 -7.90 -2.58 -3.97
C ILE A 102 -6.81 -3.34 -4.74
N SER A 103 -6.96 -4.67 -4.83
CA SER A 103 -5.97 -5.55 -5.46
C SER A 103 -6.09 -5.58 -6.99
N LEU A 104 -7.28 -5.29 -7.54
CA LEU A 104 -7.60 -5.28 -8.96
C LEU A 104 -6.58 -4.54 -9.84
N PRO A 105 -6.24 -3.25 -9.61
CA PRO A 105 -5.26 -2.55 -10.44
C PRO A 105 -3.88 -3.22 -10.42
N MET A 106 -3.52 -3.86 -9.31
CA MET A 106 -2.22 -4.53 -9.14
C MET A 106 -2.17 -5.87 -9.87
N TRP A 107 -3.26 -6.64 -9.77
CA TRP A 107 -3.43 -7.87 -10.54
C TRP A 107 -3.39 -7.58 -12.02
N TRP A 108 -4.13 -6.57 -12.47
CA TRP A 108 -4.14 -6.16 -13.86
C TRP A 108 -2.74 -5.75 -14.34
N TYR A 109 -2.00 -4.99 -13.53
CA TYR A 109 -0.63 -4.59 -13.84
C TYR A 109 0.28 -5.81 -14.08
N PHE A 110 0.28 -6.80 -13.18
CA PHE A 110 1.14 -7.97 -13.31
C PHE A 110 0.62 -9.04 -14.28
N PHE A 111 -0.69 -9.05 -14.55
CA PHE A 111 -1.32 -9.92 -15.54
C PHE A 111 -0.71 -9.72 -16.93
N LEU A 112 -0.34 -8.47 -17.26
CA LEU A 112 0.33 -8.15 -18.50
C LEU A 112 1.83 -8.54 -18.45
N PRO A 113 2.39 -9.22 -19.48
CA PRO A 113 3.80 -9.61 -19.49
C PRO A 113 4.81 -8.46 -19.34
N SER A 114 4.39 -7.24 -19.70
CA SER A 114 5.17 -6.02 -19.51
C SER A 114 5.26 -5.60 -18.04
N GLY A 115 4.28 -5.91 -17.21
CA GLY A 115 4.20 -5.53 -15.80
C GLY A 115 5.37 -6.04 -14.96
N PRO A 116 5.59 -7.36 -14.85
CA PRO A 116 6.71 -7.92 -14.09
C PRO A 116 8.06 -7.40 -14.59
N ARG A 117 8.24 -7.29 -15.92
CA ARG A 117 9.48 -6.78 -16.52
C ARG A 117 9.73 -5.32 -16.15
N ARG A 118 8.69 -4.48 -16.25
CA ARG A 118 8.77 -3.06 -15.91
C ARG A 118 9.00 -2.85 -14.42
N PHE A 119 8.33 -3.62 -13.55
CA PHE A 119 8.60 -3.61 -12.11
C PHE A 119 10.08 -3.89 -11.81
N VAL A 120 10.62 -4.99 -12.34
CA VAL A 120 12.03 -5.36 -12.13
C VAL A 120 12.97 -4.29 -12.70
N THR A 121 12.66 -3.75 -13.88
CA THR A 121 13.45 -2.66 -14.50
C THR A 121 13.48 -1.41 -13.62
N VAL A 122 12.33 -0.99 -13.10
CA VAL A 122 12.23 0.15 -12.18
C VAL A 122 13.01 -0.13 -10.90
N TYR A 123 12.90 -1.34 -10.34
CA TYR A 123 13.65 -1.72 -9.15
C TYR A 123 15.17 -1.63 -9.37
N HIS A 124 15.67 -2.20 -10.46
CA HIS A 124 17.08 -2.10 -10.84
C HIS A 124 17.52 -0.66 -11.12
N ALA A 125 16.69 0.15 -11.77
CA ALA A 125 17.01 1.55 -12.03
C ALA A 125 17.21 2.34 -10.73
N LEU A 126 16.42 2.06 -9.69
CA LEU A 126 16.56 2.68 -8.38
C LEU A 126 17.84 2.24 -7.66
N LEU A 127 18.16 0.95 -7.71
CA LEU A 127 19.41 0.41 -7.14
C LEU A 127 20.64 0.99 -7.82
N ASN A 128 20.63 1.07 -9.15
CA ASN A 128 21.72 1.64 -9.94
C ASN A 128 21.86 3.14 -9.66
N LEU A 129 20.74 3.85 -9.47
CA LEU A 129 20.76 5.24 -9.08
C LEU A 129 21.36 5.42 -7.68
N GLU A 130 21.01 4.58 -6.72
CA GLU A 130 21.62 4.59 -5.38
C GLU A 130 23.12 4.29 -5.41
N ALA A 131 23.56 3.31 -6.20
CA ALA A 131 24.99 3.03 -6.38
C ALA A 131 25.72 4.25 -7.00
N LYS A 132 25.12 4.87 -8.02
CA LYS A 132 25.66 6.09 -8.64
C LYS A 132 25.75 7.26 -7.67
N LEU A 133 24.81 7.37 -6.71
CA LEU A 133 24.87 8.39 -5.66
C LEU A 133 26.04 8.13 -4.68
N GLU A 134 26.31 6.87 -4.36
CA GLU A 134 27.46 6.46 -3.55
C GLU A 134 28.79 6.82 -4.24
N ASP A 135 28.90 6.55 -5.55
CA ASP A 135 30.08 6.87 -6.35
C ASP A 135 30.35 8.38 -6.49
N MET A 136 29.34 9.24 -6.29
CA MET A 136 29.49 10.71 -6.32
C MET A 136 30.19 11.26 -5.07
N VAL A 137 30.42 10.44 -4.04
CA VAL A 137 30.95 10.86 -2.74
C VAL A 137 32.26 10.12 -2.47
N SER A 138 33.25 10.81 -1.89
CA SER A 138 34.47 10.13 -1.46
C SER A 138 34.16 9.08 -0.39
N ARG A 139 34.83 7.93 -0.43
CA ARG A 139 34.60 6.84 0.55
C ARG A 139 34.74 7.30 2.00
N GLY A 140 35.70 8.17 2.28
CA GLY A 140 35.90 8.75 3.62
C GLY A 140 34.73 9.61 4.08
N THR A 141 34.24 10.51 3.22
CA THR A 141 33.06 11.34 3.51
C THR A 141 31.81 10.48 3.67
N PHE A 142 31.63 9.48 2.80
CA PHE A 142 30.49 8.56 2.85
C PHE A 142 30.44 7.79 4.17
N THR A 143 31.55 7.17 4.56
CA THR A 143 31.63 6.37 5.80
C THR A 143 31.37 7.24 7.04
N ALA A 144 32.01 8.40 7.12
CA ALA A 144 31.85 9.31 8.25
C ALA A 144 30.40 9.83 8.39
N ARG A 145 29.78 10.23 7.27
CA ARG A 145 28.38 10.71 7.25
C ARG A 145 27.38 9.59 7.50
N ARG A 146 27.60 8.42 6.89
CA ARG A 146 26.74 7.26 7.07
C ARG A 146 26.69 6.85 8.54
N ALA A 147 27.83 6.78 9.23
CA ALA A 147 27.88 6.44 10.65
C ALA A 147 27.04 7.37 11.54
N VAL A 148 27.03 8.68 11.22
CA VAL A 148 26.21 9.66 11.95
C VAL A 148 24.71 9.45 11.70
N ILE A 149 24.33 9.13 10.46
CA ILE A 149 22.92 8.92 10.09
C ILE A 149 22.41 7.54 10.56
N ASP A 150 23.29 6.54 10.57
CA ASP A 150 22.95 5.13 10.82
C ASP A 150 22.40 4.89 12.22
N THR A 151 22.95 5.56 13.24
CA THR A 151 22.74 5.11 14.63
C THR A 151 21.31 5.31 15.14
N LYS A 152 20.59 6.34 14.68
CA LYS A 152 19.24 6.65 15.20
C LYS A 152 18.19 6.78 14.12
N THR A 153 18.49 7.47 13.03
CA THR A 153 17.47 7.79 12.01
C THR A 153 17.20 6.60 11.09
N THR A 154 18.25 5.98 10.52
CA THR A 154 18.10 4.78 9.68
C THR A 154 17.44 3.65 10.46
N ARG A 155 17.83 3.44 11.73
CA ARG A 155 17.21 2.44 12.62
C ARG A 155 15.72 2.68 12.81
N ARG A 156 15.31 3.91 13.15
CA ARG A 156 13.88 4.26 13.32
C ARG A 156 13.08 4.02 12.05
N MET A 157 13.60 4.45 10.90
CA MET A 157 12.94 4.23 9.60
C MET A 157 12.83 2.75 9.26
N SER A 158 13.88 1.98 9.50
CA SER A 158 13.90 0.54 9.26
C SER A 158 12.94 -0.19 10.19
N THR A 159 12.87 0.20 11.47
CA THR A 159 11.89 -0.34 12.42
C THR A 159 10.46 -0.02 11.98
N LEU A 160 10.20 1.22 11.53
CA LEU A 160 8.89 1.62 11.03
C LEU A 160 8.47 0.83 9.79
N ALA A 161 9.36 0.71 8.80
CA ALA A 161 9.12 -0.10 7.60
C ALA A 161 8.95 -1.59 7.94
N THR A 162 9.78 -2.12 8.85
CA THR A 162 9.68 -3.51 9.29
C THR A 162 8.35 -3.77 9.99
N LEU A 163 7.91 -2.89 10.88
CA LEU A 163 6.61 -3.00 11.54
C LEU A 163 5.47 -2.97 10.52
N PHE A 164 5.54 -2.08 9.53
CA PHE A 164 4.57 -2.01 8.44
C PHE A 164 4.48 -3.32 7.65
N PHE A 165 5.61 -3.90 7.22
CA PHE A 165 5.62 -5.18 6.52
C PHE A 165 5.29 -6.37 7.43
N LEU A 166 5.57 -6.30 8.73
CA LEU A 166 5.14 -7.30 9.70
C LEU A 166 3.61 -7.34 9.78
N CYS A 167 2.96 -6.18 9.83
CA CYS A 167 1.50 -6.10 9.79
C CYS A 167 0.94 -6.71 8.49
N ILE A 168 1.54 -6.39 7.35
CA ILE A 168 1.09 -6.95 6.05
C ILE A 168 1.28 -8.47 5.99
N ASP A 169 2.42 -8.99 6.44
CA ASP A 169 2.75 -10.40 6.26
C ASP A 169 2.10 -11.32 7.30
N TYR A 170 1.73 -10.78 8.47
CA TYR A 170 1.16 -11.60 9.55
C TYR A 170 -0.28 -11.21 9.88
N VAL A 171 -0.58 -9.92 10.08
CA VAL A 171 -1.93 -9.51 10.48
C VAL A 171 -2.93 -9.68 9.34
N ILE A 172 -2.55 -9.32 8.11
CA ILE A 172 -3.47 -9.41 6.97
C ILE A 172 -3.85 -10.87 6.67
N PRO A 173 -2.93 -11.87 6.61
CA PRO A 173 -3.34 -13.26 6.42
C PRO A 173 -4.29 -13.80 7.47
N TRP A 174 -4.07 -13.47 8.75
CA TRP A 174 -5.01 -13.82 9.82
C TRP A 174 -6.40 -13.21 9.59
N PHE A 175 -6.44 -11.93 9.21
CA PHE A 175 -7.68 -11.24 8.86
C PHE A 175 -8.38 -11.88 7.64
N CYS A 176 -7.63 -12.18 6.59
CA CYS A 176 -8.14 -12.87 5.40
C CYS A 176 -8.72 -14.24 5.74
N MET A 177 -8.04 -15.02 6.59
CA MET A 177 -8.54 -16.31 7.05
C MET A 177 -9.81 -16.17 7.89
N GLY A 178 -9.87 -15.15 8.77
CA GLY A 178 -11.08 -14.86 9.56
C GLY A 178 -12.31 -14.55 8.71
N ILE A 179 -12.14 -13.74 7.66
CA ILE A 179 -13.21 -13.47 6.67
C ILE A 179 -13.54 -14.73 5.86
N ALA A 180 -12.53 -15.47 5.42
CA ALA A 180 -12.71 -16.61 4.55
C ALA A 180 -13.42 -17.79 5.25
N CYS A 181 -13.11 -18.03 6.52
CA CYS A 181 -13.72 -19.08 7.35
C CYS A 181 -15.03 -18.64 8.03
N SER A 182 -15.42 -17.38 7.88
CA SER A 182 -16.69 -16.87 8.40
C SER A 182 -17.87 -17.59 7.74
N PRO A 183 -18.95 -17.88 8.49
CA PRO A 183 -20.20 -18.36 7.88
C PRO A 183 -20.79 -17.33 6.90
N TYR A 184 -20.40 -16.05 7.00
CA TYR A 184 -20.82 -14.95 6.14
C TYR A 184 -19.94 -14.76 4.89
N ASN A 185 -19.10 -15.73 4.55
CA ASN A 185 -18.32 -15.67 3.31
C ASN A 185 -19.27 -15.71 2.10
N ALA A 186 -19.18 -14.71 1.22
CA ALA A 186 -20.12 -14.54 0.11
C ALA A 186 -20.17 -15.75 -0.85
N MET A 187 -19.02 -16.41 -1.07
CA MET A 187 -18.93 -17.59 -1.93
C MET A 187 -19.57 -18.81 -1.26
N THR A 188 -19.38 -18.97 0.04
CA THR A 188 -20.01 -20.03 0.84
C THR A 188 -21.53 -19.87 0.86
N SER A 189 -22.02 -18.66 1.16
CA SER A 189 -23.45 -18.34 1.15
C SER A 189 -24.11 -18.64 -0.20
N LEU A 190 -23.41 -18.37 -1.31
CA LEU A 190 -23.93 -18.66 -2.65
C LEU A 190 -24.09 -20.17 -2.89
N VAL A 191 -23.09 -20.96 -2.50
CA VAL A 191 -23.14 -22.42 -2.66
C VAL A 191 -24.25 -23.03 -1.80
N GLU A 192 -24.49 -22.48 -0.62
CA GLU A 192 -25.60 -22.89 0.25
C GLU A 192 -26.96 -22.59 -0.37
N ALA A 193 -27.15 -21.36 -0.86
CA ALA A 193 -28.41 -20.92 -1.47
C ALA A 193 -28.75 -21.70 -2.75
N SER A 194 -27.75 -22.26 -3.42
CA SER A 194 -27.95 -23.00 -4.66
C SER A 194 -28.55 -24.41 -4.49
N HIS A 195 -28.57 -24.94 -3.26
CA HIS A 195 -28.99 -26.31 -2.93
C HIS A 195 -28.33 -27.44 -3.77
N PHE A 196 -27.23 -27.16 -4.49
CA PHE A 196 -26.55 -28.13 -5.36
C PHE A 196 -25.86 -29.27 -4.60
N LEU A 197 -25.58 -29.10 -3.31
CA LEU A 197 -24.83 -30.05 -2.50
C LEU A 197 -25.68 -30.65 -1.39
N SER A 198 -25.54 -31.97 -1.19
CA SER A 198 -26.09 -32.64 -0.01
C SER A 198 -25.48 -32.07 1.29
N SER A 199 -26.23 -32.14 2.40
CA SER A 199 -25.78 -31.67 3.72
C SER A 199 -24.43 -32.27 4.14
N ARG A 200 -24.15 -33.52 3.75
CA ARG A 200 -22.86 -34.20 4.01
C ARG A 200 -21.69 -33.57 3.24
N ASN A 201 -21.93 -33.08 2.03
CA ASN A 201 -20.88 -32.48 1.19
C ASN A 201 -20.71 -30.98 1.46
N LEU A 202 -21.65 -30.34 2.15
CA LEU A 202 -21.62 -28.91 2.41
C LEU A 202 -20.42 -28.50 3.27
N LEU A 203 -20.11 -29.25 4.33
CA LEU A 203 -18.93 -28.97 5.18
C LEU A 203 -17.63 -29.02 4.38
N PHE A 204 -17.48 -30.00 3.49
CA PHE A 204 -16.30 -30.13 2.65
C PHE A 204 -16.19 -28.97 1.65
N ALA A 205 -17.31 -28.58 1.03
CA ALA A 205 -17.35 -27.42 0.14
C ALA A 205 -17.01 -26.11 0.88
N ARG A 206 -17.53 -25.91 2.10
CA ARG A 206 -17.17 -24.76 2.96
C ARG A 206 -15.66 -24.68 3.17
N ILE A 207 -15.03 -25.79 3.56
CA ILE A 207 -13.58 -25.85 3.79
C ILE A 207 -12.81 -25.50 2.51
N LEU A 208 -13.19 -26.05 1.36
CA LEU A 208 -12.53 -25.76 0.08
C LEU A 208 -12.69 -24.30 -0.35
N ILE A 209 -13.89 -23.73 -0.21
CA ILE A 209 -14.18 -22.34 -0.56
C ILE A 209 -13.42 -21.38 0.37
N SER A 210 -13.41 -21.66 1.67
CA SER A 210 -12.64 -20.88 2.64
C SER A 210 -11.14 -20.94 2.37
N LEU A 211 -10.61 -22.12 2.02
CA LEU A 211 -9.21 -22.28 1.63
C LEU A 211 -8.90 -21.48 0.36
N GLY A 212 -9.73 -21.63 -0.68
CA GLY A 212 -9.58 -20.90 -1.94
C GLY A 212 -9.65 -19.38 -1.75
N THR A 213 -10.60 -18.90 -0.95
CA THR A 213 -10.74 -17.47 -0.61
C THR A 213 -9.54 -16.97 0.18
N THR A 214 -9.02 -17.75 1.14
CA THR A 214 -7.83 -17.40 1.92
C THR A 214 -6.59 -17.29 1.02
N ILE A 215 -6.39 -18.26 0.13
CA ILE A 215 -5.30 -18.24 -0.86
C ILE A 215 -5.43 -17.00 -1.75
N ALA A 216 -6.62 -16.73 -2.27
CA ALA A 216 -6.86 -15.59 -3.15
C ALA A 216 -6.57 -14.25 -2.45
N ALA A 217 -7.08 -14.09 -1.23
CA ALA A 217 -6.90 -12.87 -0.46
C ALA A 217 -5.43 -12.68 -0.03
N THR A 218 -4.76 -13.72 0.49
CA THR A 218 -3.35 -13.63 0.88
C THR A 218 -2.42 -13.39 -0.32
N MET A 219 -2.77 -13.93 -1.48
CA MET A 219 -2.08 -13.62 -2.73
C MET A 219 -2.23 -12.15 -3.13
N ALA A 220 -3.45 -11.60 -3.07
CA ALA A 220 -3.71 -10.17 -3.23
C ALA A 220 -2.87 -9.32 -2.26
N ALA A 221 -2.85 -9.68 -0.97
CA ALA A 221 -2.03 -9.02 0.06
C ALA A 221 -0.57 -8.93 -0.36
N SER A 222 0.00 -10.07 -0.77
CA SER A 222 1.41 -10.17 -1.13
C SER A 222 1.77 -9.33 -2.36
N ILE A 223 0.86 -9.22 -3.31
CA ILE A 223 1.04 -8.41 -4.52
C ILE A 223 1.04 -6.92 -4.18
N VAL A 224 0.08 -6.50 -3.35
CA VAL A 224 0.04 -5.14 -2.80
C VAL A 224 1.33 -4.85 -2.03
N ALA A 225 1.81 -5.79 -1.20
CA ALA A 225 3.06 -5.66 -0.45
C ALA A 225 4.29 -5.41 -1.34
N ILE A 226 4.44 -6.18 -2.42
CA ILE A 226 5.55 -6.05 -3.38
C ILE A 226 5.56 -4.64 -4.00
N ILE A 227 4.39 -4.12 -4.37
CA ILE A 227 4.26 -2.78 -4.94
C ILE A 227 4.54 -1.71 -3.88
N LEU A 228 3.98 -1.83 -2.68
CA LEU A 228 4.22 -0.87 -1.61
C LEU A 228 5.71 -0.81 -1.25
N LEU A 229 6.41 -1.95 -1.26
CA LEU A 229 7.84 -2.00 -0.98
C LEU A 229 8.66 -1.14 -1.94
N ILE A 230 8.38 -1.17 -3.24
CA ILE A 230 9.12 -0.33 -4.16
C ILE A 230 8.87 1.15 -3.80
N PHE A 231 7.65 1.57 -3.49
CA PHE A 231 7.36 2.94 -3.03
C PHE A 231 8.10 3.31 -1.75
N VAL A 232 8.02 2.48 -0.72
CA VAL A 232 8.73 2.67 0.56
C VAL A 232 10.23 2.79 0.32
N TYR A 233 10.82 1.91 -0.47
CA TYR A 233 12.24 1.99 -0.82
C TYR A 233 12.60 3.32 -1.50
N GLY A 234 11.77 3.80 -2.43
CA GLY A 234 11.97 5.10 -3.08
C GLY A 234 11.92 6.27 -2.11
N ILE A 235 10.92 6.30 -1.23
CA ILE A 235 10.73 7.37 -0.25
C ILE A 235 11.87 7.35 0.78
N MET A 236 12.21 6.18 1.31
CA MET A 236 13.31 6.02 2.26
C MET A 236 14.66 6.40 1.65
N SER A 237 14.91 5.99 0.41
CA SER A 237 16.13 6.39 -0.31
C SER A 237 16.19 7.91 -0.47
N LEU A 238 15.10 8.55 -0.91
CA LEU A 238 15.03 10.00 -1.02
C LEU A 238 15.25 10.69 0.32
N TYR A 239 14.59 10.23 1.37
CA TYR A 239 14.69 10.79 2.71
C TYR A 239 16.12 10.70 3.23
N LEU A 240 16.73 9.51 3.21
CA LEU A 240 18.05 9.26 3.74
C LEU A 240 19.15 9.98 2.95
N TRP A 241 19.07 9.96 1.61
CA TRP A 241 20.04 10.68 0.79
C TRP A 241 19.88 12.21 0.89
N THR A 242 18.66 12.72 1.06
CA THR A 242 18.45 14.15 1.33
C THR A 242 19.04 14.53 2.67
N LEU A 243 18.82 13.72 3.71
CA LEU A 243 19.44 13.93 5.02
C LEU A 243 20.97 13.93 4.93
N PHE A 244 21.52 13.01 4.12
CA PHE A 244 22.95 12.88 3.89
C PHE A 244 23.59 14.15 3.32
N ILE A 245 22.92 14.80 2.36
CA ILE A 245 23.44 16.00 1.69
C ILE A 245 23.16 17.32 2.41
N ILE A 246 22.33 17.34 3.47
CA ILE A 246 22.12 18.56 4.24
C ILE A 246 23.46 19.05 4.81
N PRO A 247 23.85 20.32 4.56
CA PRO A 247 25.10 20.86 5.04
C PRO A 247 25.23 20.69 6.56
N ALA A 248 26.40 20.21 7.01
CA ALA A 248 26.72 20.13 8.43
C ALA A 248 28.02 20.89 8.70
N ALA A 249 28.13 21.52 9.87
CA ALA A 249 29.17 22.50 10.17
C ALA A 249 30.62 21.99 10.10
N ARG A 250 30.86 20.67 10.23
CA ARG A 250 32.21 20.10 10.40
C ARG A 250 32.70 19.17 9.28
N SER A 251 31.83 18.73 8.37
CA SER A 251 32.18 17.76 7.29
C SER A 251 31.20 17.85 6.11
N GLY A 252 31.05 19.06 5.58
CA GLY A 252 30.13 19.36 4.48
C GLY A 252 30.54 18.68 3.17
N ILE A 253 29.57 18.10 2.47
CA ILE A 253 29.70 17.82 1.03
C ILE A 253 29.86 19.17 0.33
N SER A 254 30.71 19.23 -0.71
CA SER A 254 30.87 20.44 -1.51
C SER A 254 29.54 20.88 -2.13
N PHE A 255 29.37 22.19 -2.39
CA PHE A 255 28.15 22.71 -3.01
C PHE A 255 27.79 21.96 -4.30
N ASP A 256 28.78 21.77 -5.17
CA ASP A 256 28.58 21.17 -6.49
C ASP A 256 28.21 19.70 -6.40
N SER A 257 28.84 18.94 -5.50
CA SER A 257 28.47 17.53 -5.25
C SER A 257 27.08 17.42 -4.62
N GLY A 258 26.74 18.28 -3.66
CA GLY A 258 25.42 18.31 -3.03
C GLY A 258 24.31 18.59 -4.04
N VAL A 259 24.50 19.57 -4.93
CA VAL A 259 23.54 19.89 -6.01
C VAL A 259 23.45 18.74 -7.02
N LYS A 260 24.58 18.12 -7.40
CA LYS A 260 24.59 16.96 -8.32
C LYS A 260 23.80 15.78 -7.75
N ILE A 261 24.03 15.42 -6.49
CA ILE A 261 23.30 14.37 -5.77
C ILE A 261 21.81 14.73 -5.71
N TYR A 262 21.48 15.98 -5.34
CA TYR A 262 20.10 16.44 -5.28
C TYR A 262 19.35 16.32 -6.62
N ARG A 263 20.02 16.64 -7.74
CA ARG A 263 19.46 16.46 -9.09
C ARG A 263 19.30 14.99 -9.45
N ALA A 264 20.22 14.12 -9.05
CA ALA A 264 20.06 12.68 -9.23
C ALA A 264 18.88 12.12 -8.41
N LEU A 265 18.64 12.62 -7.19
CA LEU A 265 17.43 12.32 -6.42
C LEU A 265 16.16 12.77 -7.15
N LYS A 266 16.19 13.89 -7.89
CA LYS A 266 15.06 14.29 -8.73
C LYS A 266 14.74 13.24 -9.78
N VAL A 267 15.75 12.61 -10.41
CA VAL A 267 15.53 11.49 -11.34
C VAL A 267 14.81 10.33 -10.65
N MET A 268 15.16 10.01 -9.40
CA MET A 268 14.44 9.01 -8.60
C MET A 268 12.96 9.35 -8.45
N THR A 269 12.64 10.62 -8.14
CA THR A 269 11.24 11.07 -8.01
C THR A 269 10.47 10.93 -9.32
N VAL A 270 11.11 11.17 -10.47
CA VAL A 270 10.49 11.03 -11.81
C VAL A 270 10.20 9.56 -12.09
N ILE A 271 11.18 8.67 -11.93
CA ILE A 271 11.00 7.22 -12.09
C ILE A 271 9.85 6.71 -11.22
N LYS A 272 9.75 7.20 -9.98
CA LYS A 272 8.66 6.85 -9.05
C LYS A 272 7.31 7.39 -9.48
N GLY A 273 7.25 8.63 -9.95
CA GLY A 273 6.04 9.25 -10.46
C GLY A 273 5.54 8.60 -11.75
N ASP A 274 6.44 8.13 -12.62
CA ASP A 274 6.10 7.33 -13.79
C ASP A 274 5.51 5.98 -13.35
N PHE A 275 6.20 5.27 -12.46
CA PHE A 275 5.74 3.98 -11.95
C PHE A 275 4.39 4.09 -11.21
N ALA A 276 4.15 5.15 -10.44
CA ALA A 276 2.88 5.43 -9.78
C ALA A 276 1.73 5.69 -10.75
N ARG A 277 2.02 6.19 -11.96
CA ARG A 277 0.99 6.37 -12.99
C ARG A 277 0.56 5.04 -13.58
N ASP A 278 1.48 4.09 -13.72
CA ASP A 278 1.15 2.76 -14.24
C ASP A 278 0.43 1.90 -13.20
N VAL A 279 0.83 2.05 -11.94
CA VAL A 279 0.27 1.31 -10.82
C VAL A 279 -0.64 2.26 -10.06
N VAL A 280 -1.89 2.42 -10.52
CA VAL A 280 -2.83 3.44 -10.02
C VAL A 280 -3.13 3.29 -8.52
N GLY A 281 -3.08 2.07 -7.98
CA GLY A 281 -3.53 1.80 -6.61
C GLY A 281 -2.87 2.63 -5.50
N PRO A 282 -1.53 2.84 -5.45
CA PRO A 282 -0.90 3.67 -4.44
C PRO A 282 -1.23 5.16 -4.63
N ARG A 283 -1.71 5.59 -5.81
CA ARG A 283 -2.24 6.96 -5.98
C ARG A 283 -3.66 7.13 -5.44
N MET A 284 -4.38 6.02 -5.30
CA MET A 284 -5.74 5.95 -4.78
C MET A 284 -5.79 5.58 -3.30
N HIS A 285 -4.65 5.46 -2.61
CA HIS A 285 -4.58 5.01 -1.22
C HIS A 285 -5.48 5.83 -0.29
N HIS A 286 -5.50 7.16 -0.43
CA HIS A 286 -6.38 8.03 0.35
C HIS A 286 -7.87 7.72 0.12
N ILE A 287 -8.27 7.56 -1.14
CA ILE A 287 -9.66 7.23 -1.49
C ILE A 287 -10.04 5.87 -0.90
N PHE A 288 -9.17 4.87 -1.04
CA PHE A 288 -9.39 3.56 -0.45
C PHE A 288 -9.49 3.64 1.07
N ALA A 289 -8.57 4.33 1.76
CA ALA A 289 -8.58 4.46 3.20
C ALA A 289 -9.85 5.17 3.70
N VAL A 290 -10.28 6.26 3.04
CA VAL A 290 -11.50 6.99 3.42
C VAL A 290 -12.73 6.13 3.23
N VAL A 291 -12.91 5.53 2.05
CA VAL A 291 -14.08 4.68 1.75
C VAL A 291 -14.14 3.50 2.74
N TRP A 292 -13.01 2.86 2.99
CA TRP A 292 -12.93 1.71 3.89
C TRP A 292 -13.23 2.06 5.34
N ALA A 293 -12.67 3.17 5.85
CA ALA A 293 -12.93 3.64 7.20
C ALA A 293 -14.36 4.18 7.37
N THR A 294 -14.89 4.92 6.39
CA THR A 294 -16.29 5.39 6.39
C THR A 294 -17.25 4.22 6.48
N ILE A 295 -17.03 3.17 5.69
CA ILE A 295 -17.96 2.04 5.65
C ILE A 295 -17.86 1.21 6.94
N ALA A 296 -16.65 0.99 7.46
CA ALA A 296 -16.47 0.39 8.79
C ALA A 296 -17.21 1.16 9.89
N LEU A 297 -17.06 2.49 9.90
CA LEU A 297 -17.69 3.35 10.91
C LEU A 297 -19.21 3.38 10.73
N TYR A 298 -19.70 3.48 9.49
CA TYR A 298 -21.12 3.40 9.17
C TYR A 298 -21.76 2.11 9.71
N PHE A 299 -21.12 0.97 9.47
CA PHE A 299 -21.63 -0.31 9.94
C PHE A 299 -21.54 -0.46 11.45
N LEU A 300 -20.45 0.00 12.06
CA LEU A 300 -20.31 0.04 13.52
C LEU A 300 -21.45 0.86 14.15
N MET A 301 -21.70 2.07 13.65
CA MET A 301 -22.76 2.95 14.13
C MET A 301 -24.15 2.38 13.87
N THR A 302 -24.37 1.81 12.67
CA THR A 302 -25.63 1.16 12.33
C THR A 302 -25.95 0.03 13.29
N GLN A 303 -24.96 -0.79 13.63
CA GLN A 303 -25.14 -1.89 14.57
C GLN A 303 -25.51 -1.37 15.96
N VAL A 304 -24.83 -0.33 16.44
CA VAL A 304 -25.12 0.30 17.75
C VAL A 304 -26.50 0.97 17.78
N ILE A 305 -26.91 1.63 16.70
CA ILE A 305 -28.18 2.40 16.64
C ILE A 305 -29.37 1.48 16.42
N VAL A 306 -29.27 0.56 15.45
CA VAL A 306 -30.41 -0.26 15.00
C VAL A 306 -30.62 -1.46 15.92
N THR A 307 -29.57 -1.96 16.56
CA THR A 307 -29.64 -3.19 17.36
C THR A 307 -29.19 -2.95 18.79
N ALA A 308 -29.99 -3.42 19.75
CA ALA A 308 -29.58 -3.45 21.16
C ALA A 308 -28.45 -4.47 21.41
N ASN A 309 -28.28 -5.43 20.49
CA ASN A 309 -27.31 -6.51 20.59
C ASN A 309 -26.15 -6.28 19.61
N VAL A 310 -25.06 -5.70 20.11
CA VAL A 310 -23.87 -5.44 19.30
C VAL A 310 -23.01 -6.71 19.22
N SER A 311 -22.74 -7.21 18.01
CA SER A 311 -21.83 -8.34 17.84
C SER A 311 -20.38 -7.90 18.07
N ILE A 312 -19.75 -8.45 19.10
CA ILE A 312 -18.33 -8.19 19.45
C ILE A 312 -17.42 -8.44 18.25
N PHE A 313 -17.72 -9.46 17.44
CA PHE A 313 -16.92 -9.81 16.27
C PHE A 313 -16.94 -8.69 15.23
N VAL A 314 -18.13 -8.15 14.91
CA VAL A 314 -18.29 -7.06 13.94
C VAL A 314 -17.61 -5.79 14.46
N VAL A 315 -17.74 -5.48 15.75
CA VAL A 315 -17.04 -4.34 16.38
C VAL A 315 -15.53 -4.48 16.22
N LEU A 316 -14.97 -5.64 16.55
CA LEU A 316 -13.53 -5.90 16.44
C LEU A 316 -13.06 -5.77 14.99
N LEU A 317 -13.85 -6.27 14.04
CA LEU A 317 -13.57 -6.22 12.62
C LEU A 317 -13.56 -4.76 12.10
N CYS A 318 -14.62 -4.00 12.37
CA CYS A 318 -14.72 -2.59 12.00
C CYS A 318 -13.63 -1.73 12.66
N ALA A 319 -13.34 -1.96 13.95
CA ALA A 319 -12.25 -1.26 14.65
C ALA A 319 -10.89 -1.56 14.01
N THR A 320 -10.63 -2.83 13.68
CA THR A 320 -9.40 -3.25 12.99
C THR A 320 -9.28 -2.58 11.61
N MET A 321 -10.38 -2.47 10.87
CA MET A 321 -10.38 -1.79 9.57
C MET A 321 -10.09 -0.29 9.66
N ILE A 322 -10.72 0.40 10.62
CA ILE A 322 -10.48 1.83 10.88
C ILE A 322 -9.01 2.02 11.26
N PHE A 323 -8.49 1.17 12.14
CA PHE A 323 -7.10 1.19 12.55
C PHE A 323 -6.14 0.96 11.38
N ILE A 324 -6.36 -0.07 10.56
CA ILE A 324 -5.52 -0.36 9.38
C ILE A 324 -5.57 0.79 8.37
N SER A 325 -6.76 1.33 8.09
CA SER A 325 -6.93 2.44 7.15
C SER A 325 -6.20 3.69 7.64
N GLY A 326 -6.38 4.05 8.91
CA GLY A 326 -5.66 5.15 9.55
C GLY A 326 -4.15 4.93 9.58
N TRP A 327 -3.69 3.69 9.84
CA TRP A 327 -2.27 3.35 9.85
C TRP A 327 -1.63 3.46 8.47
N VAL A 328 -2.28 2.94 7.42
CA VAL A 328 -1.80 3.05 6.03
C VAL A 328 -1.72 4.52 5.61
N GLU A 329 -2.75 5.29 5.92
CA GLU A 329 -2.82 6.71 5.58
C GLU A 329 -1.76 7.53 6.32
N TRP A 330 -1.65 7.35 7.62
CA TRP A 330 -0.62 7.98 8.45
C TRP A 330 0.79 7.63 7.95
N PHE A 331 1.03 6.37 7.60
CA PHE A 331 2.32 5.92 7.09
C PHE A 331 2.64 6.55 5.72
N ALA A 332 1.66 6.58 4.80
CA ALA A 332 1.83 7.17 3.48
C ALA A 332 2.11 8.68 3.56
N ILE A 333 1.28 9.43 4.29
CA ILE A 333 1.42 10.88 4.48
C ILE A 333 2.72 11.18 5.23
N GLY A 334 2.95 10.50 6.36
CA GLY A 334 4.09 10.76 7.23
C GLY A 334 5.40 10.61 6.48
N LEU A 335 5.59 9.52 5.73
CA LEU A 335 6.82 9.30 4.98
C LEU A 335 7.03 10.31 3.84
N VAL A 336 5.97 10.64 3.09
CA VAL A 336 6.06 11.63 2.00
C VAL A 336 6.36 13.03 2.57
N ALA A 337 5.69 13.41 3.66
CA ALA A 337 5.88 14.69 4.35
C ALA A 337 7.32 14.82 4.88
N MET A 338 7.88 13.76 5.44
CA MET A 338 9.27 13.74 5.91
C MET A 338 10.27 13.97 4.78
N GLY A 339 10.08 13.31 3.63
CA GLY A 339 10.91 13.53 2.44
C GLY A 339 10.83 14.97 1.93
N ALA A 340 9.62 15.51 1.79
CA ALA A 340 9.40 16.88 1.33
C ALA A 340 10.02 17.92 2.29
N THR A 341 9.84 17.74 3.60
CA THR A 341 10.36 18.64 4.64
C THR A 341 11.89 18.68 4.65
N LEU A 342 12.54 17.51 4.54
CA LEU A 342 14.00 17.46 4.41
C LEU A 342 14.47 18.13 3.13
N SER A 343 13.76 17.93 2.02
CA SER A 343 14.12 18.54 0.76
C SER A 343 14.07 20.06 0.81
N LYS A 344 13.06 20.63 1.47
CA LYS A 344 12.96 22.07 1.74
C LYS A 344 14.08 22.57 2.64
N THR A 345 14.38 21.81 3.70
CA THR A 345 15.48 22.14 4.62
C THR A 345 16.82 22.18 3.88
N PHE A 346 17.10 21.21 3.02
CA PHE A 346 18.29 21.22 2.16
C PHE A 346 18.37 22.49 1.31
N ILE A 347 17.30 22.84 0.58
CA ILE A 347 17.27 24.03 -0.28
C ILE A 347 17.53 25.29 0.55
N ARG A 348 16.84 25.42 1.70
CA ARG A 348 16.97 26.58 2.60
C ARG A 348 18.39 26.72 3.13
N GLU A 349 18.98 25.63 3.63
CA GLU A 349 20.34 25.64 4.19
C GLU A 349 21.40 25.93 3.13
N MET A 350 21.27 25.33 1.96
CA MET A 350 22.18 25.59 0.84
C MET A 350 22.06 27.03 0.35
N ALA A 351 20.86 27.59 0.29
CA ALA A 351 20.64 29.01 -0.04
C ALA A 351 21.23 29.93 1.05
N ARG A 352 21.11 29.58 2.33
CA ARG A 352 21.68 30.34 3.45
C ARG A 352 23.21 30.39 3.38
N ILE A 353 23.86 29.24 3.17
CA ILE A 353 25.32 29.13 3.19
C ILE A 353 25.95 29.68 1.90
N HIS A 354 25.30 29.47 0.74
CA HIS A 354 25.90 29.76 -0.57
C HIS A 354 25.21 30.88 -1.37
N GLY A 355 24.11 31.43 -0.87
CA GLY A 355 23.29 32.43 -1.58
C GLY A 355 23.99 33.77 -1.81
N ARG A 356 25.10 34.05 -1.14
CA ARG A 356 25.89 35.27 -1.40
C ARG A 356 26.46 35.30 -2.83
N LYS A 357 26.81 34.13 -3.40
CA LYS A 357 27.35 34.05 -4.77
C LYS A 357 26.22 34.05 -5.81
N LYS A 358 26.22 35.00 -6.76
CA LYS A 358 25.19 35.18 -7.79
C LYS A 358 24.84 33.89 -8.54
N ILE A 359 25.85 33.16 -9.01
CA ILE A 359 25.67 31.90 -9.75
C ILE A 359 25.01 30.83 -8.86
N ARG A 360 25.50 30.64 -7.63
CA ARG A 360 24.95 29.64 -6.69
C ARG A 360 23.52 29.98 -6.29
N ARG A 361 23.20 31.26 -6.09
CA ARG A 361 21.84 31.74 -5.84
C ARG A 361 20.90 31.38 -6.99
N ARG A 362 21.31 31.59 -8.24
CA ARG A 362 20.52 31.21 -9.42
C ARG A 362 20.31 29.69 -9.48
N VAL A 363 21.34 28.89 -9.20
CA VAL A 363 21.22 27.43 -9.14
C VAL A 363 20.21 27.03 -8.06
N MET A 364 20.31 27.57 -6.85
CA MET A 364 19.36 27.27 -5.77
C MET A 364 17.93 27.69 -6.09
N GLY A 365 17.73 28.85 -6.73
CA GLY A 365 16.41 29.31 -7.17
C GLY A 365 15.77 28.43 -8.25
N SER A 366 16.57 27.62 -8.97
CA SER A 366 16.06 26.64 -9.94
C SER A 366 15.70 25.28 -9.33
N LEU A 367 16.08 25.01 -8.07
CA LEU A 367 15.80 23.75 -7.41
C LEU A 367 14.38 23.76 -6.82
N LEU A 368 13.61 22.74 -7.17
CA LEU A 368 12.32 22.45 -6.54
C LEU A 368 12.50 21.33 -5.50
N PRO A 369 11.68 21.29 -4.44
CA PRO A 369 11.64 20.17 -3.52
C PRO A 369 11.47 18.83 -4.25
N ASN A 370 12.31 17.86 -3.89
CA ASN A 370 12.15 16.47 -4.27
C ASN A 370 11.10 15.85 -3.35
N PHE A 371 9.96 15.49 -3.92
CA PHE A 371 8.95 14.67 -3.26
C PHE A 371 8.37 13.68 -4.28
N ILE A 372 7.97 12.51 -3.80
CA ILE A 372 7.19 11.57 -4.62
C ILE A 372 5.73 11.95 -4.43
N ASN A 373 5.07 12.31 -5.52
CA ASN A 373 3.65 12.58 -5.50
C ASN A 373 2.88 11.25 -5.53
N LEU A 374 2.27 10.89 -4.40
CA LEU A 374 1.39 9.72 -4.28
C LEU A 374 -0.08 10.09 -4.37
N GLU A 375 -0.44 11.31 -4.76
CA GLU A 375 -1.84 11.71 -4.91
C GLU A 375 -2.29 11.66 -6.38
N PHE A 376 -3.56 11.33 -6.59
CA PHE A 376 -4.18 11.39 -7.91
C PHE A 376 -4.33 12.85 -8.37
N VAL A 377 -4.74 13.74 -7.46
CA VAL A 377 -4.90 15.17 -7.69
C VAL A 377 -3.85 15.92 -6.87
N THR A 378 -2.97 16.64 -7.54
CA THR A 378 -2.01 17.52 -6.86
C THR A 378 -2.41 18.94 -7.13
N SER A 379 -2.64 19.73 -6.08
CA SER A 379 -2.67 21.16 -6.25
C SER A 379 -1.23 21.67 -6.38
N VAL A 380 -1.01 22.72 -7.18
CA VAL A 380 0.30 23.43 -7.25
C VAL A 380 0.76 23.84 -5.86
N LYS A 381 -0.21 24.18 -4.99
CA LYS A 381 0.00 24.50 -3.58
C LYS A 381 0.56 23.32 -2.80
N THR A 382 0.02 22.10 -2.96
CA THR A 382 0.57 20.87 -2.36
C THR A 382 1.99 20.58 -2.83
N MET A 383 2.33 20.89 -4.09
CA MET A 383 3.68 20.71 -4.61
C MET A 383 4.69 21.74 -4.04
N GLN A 384 4.23 22.96 -3.72
CA GLN A 384 5.05 24.03 -3.14
C GLN A 384 5.16 23.93 -1.62
N GLU A 385 4.04 23.64 -0.94
CA GLU A 385 3.89 23.63 0.51
C GLU A 385 4.15 22.25 1.13
N GLY A 386 4.15 21.18 0.33
CA GLY A 386 4.29 19.81 0.82
C GLY A 386 2.98 19.32 1.44
N ILE A 387 2.98 18.07 1.91
CA ILE A 387 1.83 17.49 2.63
C ILE A 387 2.07 17.74 4.13
N GLU A 388 1.15 18.44 4.77
CA GLU A 388 1.19 18.73 6.21
C GLU A 388 0.35 17.73 7.02
N MET A 389 0.62 17.60 8.32
CA MET A 389 -0.16 16.72 9.21
C MET A 389 -1.64 17.11 9.31
N GLY A 390 -2.01 18.35 8.96
CA GLY A 390 -3.40 18.77 8.81
C GLY A 390 -4.18 17.91 7.80
N TYR A 391 -3.50 17.28 6.84
CA TYR A 391 -4.12 16.34 5.91
C TYR A 391 -4.72 15.12 6.62
N PHE A 392 -4.08 14.62 7.68
CA PHE A 392 -4.62 13.50 8.46
C PHE A 392 -5.87 13.91 9.26
N ALA A 393 -5.92 15.15 9.75
CA ALA A 393 -7.14 15.69 10.37
C ALA A 393 -8.28 15.74 9.34
N ASN A 394 -8.00 16.19 8.10
CA ASN A 394 -8.97 16.18 7.02
C ASN A 394 -9.45 14.77 6.65
N PHE A 395 -8.58 13.76 6.77
CA PHE A 395 -8.99 12.36 6.62
C PHE A 395 -10.06 11.96 7.65
N MET A 396 -9.83 12.23 8.93
CA MET A 396 -10.79 11.91 10.00
C MET A 396 -12.10 12.68 9.84
N GLU A 397 -12.01 13.96 9.45
CA GLU A 397 -13.18 14.80 9.17
C GLU A 397 -14.00 14.23 8.00
N ARG A 398 -13.36 13.86 6.88
CA ARG A 398 -14.04 13.24 5.73
C ARG A 398 -14.71 11.94 6.09
N VAL A 399 -14.02 11.07 6.84
CA VAL A 399 -14.58 9.80 7.29
C VAL A 399 -15.84 10.03 8.12
N THR A 400 -15.78 10.98 9.06
CA THR A 400 -16.89 11.33 9.95
C THR A 400 -18.06 11.95 9.18
N ASN A 401 -17.80 12.97 8.35
CA ASN A 401 -18.82 13.66 7.56
C ASN A 401 -19.53 12.71 6.59
N ASN A 402 -18.79 11.86 5.88
CA ASN A 402 -19.39 10.87 4.98
C ASN A 402 -20.24 9.86 5.75
N THR A 403 -19.79 9.44 6.93
CA THR A 403 -20.56 8.51 7.77
C THR A 403 -21.86 9.14 8.25
N ILE A 404 -21.82 10.38 8.73
CA ILE A 404 -23.02 11.13 9.14
C ILE A 404 -23.99 11.26 7.97
N ASN A 405 -23.50 11.63 6.79
CA ASN A 405 -24.34 11.75 5.59
C ASN A 405 -25.02 10.42 5.23
N LEU A 406 -24.31 9.29 5.30
CA LEU A 406 -24.90 7.97 5.07
C LEU A 406 -25.94 7.58 6.12
N LEU A 407 -25.71 7.92 7.39
CA LEU A 407 -26.68 7.68 8.46
C LEU A 407 -27.94 8.54 8.29
N LEU A 408 -27.79 9.82 7.92
CA LEU A 408 -28.91 10.72 7.65
C LEU A 408 -29.71 10.28 6.43
N ALA A 409 -29.05 9.87 5.35
CA ALA A 409 -29.71 9.38 4.13
C ALA A 409 -30.56 8.12 4.36
N ARG A 410 -30.29 7.36 5.42
CA ARG A 410 -31.08 6.18 5.82
C ARG A 410 -32.30 6.54 6.68
N SER A 411 -32.27 7.69 7.36
CA SER A 411 -33.35 8.12 8.26
C SER A 411 -34.54 8.75 7.52
N VAL A 412 -34.36 9.02 6.23
CA VAL A 412 -35.40 9.39 5.25
C VAL A 412 -35.81 8.13 4.52
#